data_AF-A0A643EZD3-F1
#
_entry.id   AF-A0A643EZD3-F1
#
_cell.length_a   1.000
_cell.length_b   1.000
_cell.length_c   1.000
_cell.angle_alpha   90.00
_cell.angle_beta   90.00
_cell.angle_gamma   90.00
#
_symmetry.space_group_name_H-M   'P 1'
#
loop_
_entity.id
_entity.type
_entity.pdbx_description
1 polymer ?
#
loop_
_entity_poly.entity_id
_entity_poly.type
_entity_poly.pdbx_seq_one_letter_code
_entity_poly.pdbx_strand_id
1 'polypeptide(L)'
;MLNNGTDAFLTSIVSKSNCIHFYIKVYFIMTRDTSNSNIDPKVASGGSATAVNHKSEASSDNSTAYGAGAVASAPNTSAFGANSKALVIGGTAYGSGSTSSDADGTAVGSASAASAMHSTAVGAQSSASGQFGTAVGSNSTASDISSTAVGCGSEASAQNSTATGFSSKALADSTTATGSGSIAYGINSTATGQLSSAAREYSTATGHASKVQGANGTATGQSSMVSGNYSVATGQNSVASGDFSIAEGQGSVASGTNSTAIGQASSASGDNGTAIGQGGAASGPNSTTVGFGSAASNRNSTAYGASSKASGLDSTAIGSFGEATGLASTALGYTSSAHNDYCTSVGFSARATGINGTAVGHAANAAGAYSAAYGAVCWAGGAYSTGMGYYSVASGDFTVAIGQGSEASGEDGIAIGQGSVASGDLSAATGNASSASGHFSTAMGHSSTASGDNSVAMGQDSYASAVSSIAIGQNSKASDDFSAALGSLSLTAPAVSTTGMTINSKSYMFAGSVAKATLSIGNSNGNAIFRTITNLAAGRVDESSTDAVNGSQLSALVKAIESLNARLDQLNK
;
A
#
# COMPACT_ATOMS: atom_id res chain seq x y z
N MET A 1 -32.29 -52.28 -45.13
CA MET A 1 -32.29 -53.40 -44.16
C MET A 1 -32.54 -52.76 -42.80
N LEU A 2 -33.64 -53.06 -42.10
CA LEU A 2 -33.94 -54.32 -41.40
C LEU A 2 -32.94 -54.57 -40.26
N ASN A 3 -33.34 -54.86 -39.02
CA ASN A 3 -34.69 -54.89 -38.43
C ASN A 3 -34.59 -54.94 -36.89
N ASN A 4 -35.66 -54.60 -36.17
CA ASN A 4 -36.15 -55.13 -34.86
C ASN A 4 -35.16 -55.50 -33.73
N GLY A 5 -35.48 -55.37 -32.45
CA GLY A 5 -36.79 -55.21 -31.79
C GLY A 5 -36.75 -56.05 -30.49
N THR A 6 -37.03 -55.47 -29.32
CA THR A 6 -38.36 -55.44 -28.69
C THR A 6 -38.95 -56.81 -28.37
N ASP A 7 -39.04 -57.17 -27.08
CA ASP A 7 -40.29 -57.19 -26.30
C ASP A 7 -39.98 -57.62 -24.84
N ALA A 8 -40.52 -57.05 -23.76
CA ALA A 8 -41.87 -56.55 -23.43
C ALA A 8 -42.82 -57.62 -22.87
N PHE A 9 -43.48 -57.29 -21.76
CA PHE A 9 -44.82 -57.73 -21.38
C PHE A 9 -45.42 -56.59 -20.53
N LEU A 10 -46.37 -55.78 -21.06
CA LEU A 10 -47.81 -56.02 -21.22
C LEU A 10 -48.55 -56.18 -19.88
N THR A 11 -49.77 -55.66 -19.68
CA THR A 11 -50.93 -55.59 -20.61
C THR A 11 -51.80 -54.36 -20.19
N SER A 12 -52.34 -53.44 -21.00
CA SER A 12 -53.12 -53.45 -22.28
C SER A 12 -54.65 -53.71 -22.14
N ILE A 13 -55.42 -53.25 -23.17
CA ILE A 13 -56.90 -53.25 -23.35
C ILE A 13 -57.63 -52.06 -22.66
N VAL A 14 -58.46 -51.21 -23.32
CA VAL A 14 -58.62 -50.86 -24.77
C VAL A 14 -59.33 -49.50 -24.99
N SER A 15 -59.27 -48.99 -26.24
CA SER A 15 -59.95 -47.82 -26.84
C SER A 15 -61.47 -47.64 -26.61
N LYS A 16 -61.94 -46.37 -26.49
CA LYS A 16 -62.89 -45.75 -27.46
C LYS A 16 -63.10 -44.24 -27.25
N SER A 17 -63.14 -43.50 -28.36
CA SER A 17 -63.56 -42.11 -28.43
C SER A 17 -65.04 -41.94 -28.05
N ASN A 18 -65.37 -40.83 -27.37
CA ASN A 18 -66.64 -40.12 -27.60
C ASN A 18 -66.55 -38.67 -27.11
N CYS A 19 -67.00 -37.74 -27.95
CA CYS A 19 -67.12 -36.32 -27.63
C CYS A 19 -68.37 -36.11 -26.77
N ILE A 20 -68.24 -35.50 -25.58
CA ILE A 20 -69.38 -35.17 -24.71
C ILE A 20 -69.27 -33.72 -24.26
N HIS A 21 -70.18 -32.89 -24.74
CA HIS A 21 -70.45 -31.56 -24.20
C HIS A 21 -71.00 -31.69 -22.77
N PHE A 22 -70.27 -31.20 -21.76
CA PHE A 22 -70.83 -31.03 -20.43
C PHE A 22 -71.51 -29.67 -20.30
N TYR A 23 -72.85 -29.69 -20.40
CA TYR A 23 -73.71 -28.62 -19.90
C TYR A 23 -73.47 -28.43 -18.39
N ILE A 24 -73.04 -27.23 -17.98
CA ILE A 24 -73.08 -26.85 -16.56
C ILE A 24 -74.53 -26.53 -16.18
N LYS A 25 -75.22 -27.50 -15.59
CA LYS A 25 -76.46 -27.26 -14.85
C LYS A 25 -76.11 -26.56 -13.53
N VAL A 26 -76.46 -25.28 -13.41
CA VAL A 26 -76.48 -24.58 -12.13
C VAL A 26 -77.62 -25.16 -11.29
N TYR A 27 -77.30 -25.99 -10.30
CA TYR A 27 -78.27 -26.49 -9.32
C TYR A 27 -78.49 -25.45 -8.22
N PHE A 28 -79.61 -24.75 -8.25
CA PHE A 28 -80.14 -24.06 -7.08
C PHE A 28 -80.72 -25.11 -6.11
N ILE A 29 -79.91 -25.56 -5.16
CA ILE A 29 -80.39 -26.41 -4.05
C ILE A 29 -80.99 -25.50 -2.98
N MET A 30 -82.32 -25.35 -2.98
CA MET A 30 -83.04 -24.90 -1.78
C MET A 30 -83.22 -26.10 -0.84
N THR A 31 -82.36 -26.24 0.17
CA THR A 31 -82.64 -27.14 1.30
C THR A 31 -83.76 -26.54 2.14
N ARG A 32 -84.94 -27.15 2.06
CA ARG A 32 -86.07 -26.86 2.94
C ARG A 32 -85.94 -27.71 4.20
N ASP A 33 -85.27 -27.18 5.23
CA ASP A 33 -85.19 -27.84 6.53
C ASP A 33 -86.49 -27.61 7.33
N THR A 34 -87.03 -28.67 7.92
CA THR A 34 -88.30 -28.67 8.66
C THR A 34 -88.24 -29.50 9.94
N SER A 35 -87.17 -29.39 10.73
CA SER A 35 -87.21 -29.87 12.13
C SER A 35 -86.14 -29.31 13.08
N ASN A 36 -86.27 -28.06 13.56
CA ASN A 36 -86.02 -27.77 14.99
C ASN A 36 -86.60 -26.41 15.45
N SER A 37 -87.15 -26.37 16.67
CA SER A 37 -87.74 -25.17 17.28
C SER A 37 -86.75 -24.48 18.23
N ASN A 38 -85.74 -23.81 17.67
CA ASN A 38 -84.95 -22.71 18.28
C ASN A 38 -83.96 -22.14 17.24
N ILE A 39 -84.47 -21.93 16.03
CA ILE A 39 -83.71 -21.45 14.88
C ILE A 39 -84.02 -19.95 14.73
N ASP A 40 -83.17 -19.10 15.32
CA ASP A 40 -83.29 -17.63 15.19
C ASP A 40 -83.52 -17.21 13.72
N PRO A 41 -84.44 -16.25 13.47
CA PRO A 41 -84.83 -15.88 12.13
C PRO A 41 -83.68 -15.27 11.34
N LYS A 42 -83.61 -15.61 10.04
CA LYS A 42 -82.85 -14.81 9.07
C LYS A 42 -83.54 -13.47 8.87
N VAL A 43 -82.76 -12.39 8.79
CA VAL A 43 -83.27 -11.01 8.72
C VAL A 43 -82.82 -10.40 7.39
N ALA A 44 -83.76 -9.99 6.55
CA ALA A 44 -83.51 -9.16 5.38
C ALA A 44 -84.45 -7.96 5.45
N SER A 45 -83.97 -6.84 6.01
CA SER A 45 -84.81 -5.67 6.34
C SER A 45 -84.53 -4.42 5.50
N GLY A 46 -83.40 -4.37 4.79
CA GLY A 46 -83.08 -3.28 3.89
C GLY A 46 -83.68 -3.42 2.48
N GLY A 47 -83.73 -2.32 1.73
CA GLY A 47 -84.16 -2.31 0.34
C GLY A 47 -83.24 -3.16 -0.54
N SER A 48 -83.80 -4.13 -1.26
CA SER A 48 -83.04 -5.11 -2.06
C SER A 48 -82.04 -5.96 -1.25
N ALA A 49 -82.22 -6.09 0.08
CA ALA A 49 -81.36 -6.90 0.92
C ALA A 49 -81.58 -8.41 0.69
N THR A 50 -80.51 -9.22 0.79
CA THR A 50 -80.54 -10.67 0.58
C THR A 50 -79.93 -11.43 1.76
N ALA A 51 -80.74 -12.18 2.52
CA ALA A 51 -80.26 -13.05 3.62
C ALA A 51 -80.54 -14.54 3.35
N VAL A 52 -79.49 -15.38 3.41
CA VAL A 52 -79.54 -16.82 3.12
C VAL A 52 -78.85 -17.62 4.22
N ASN A 53 -79.43 -18.78 4.60
CA ASN A 53 -79.11 -19.63 5.76
C ASN A 53 -79.61 -19.12 7.13
N HIS A 54 -79.32 -19.86 8.20
CA HIS A 54 -79.73 -19.59 9.59
C HIS A 54 -78.94 -18.42 10.21
N LYS A 55 -79.59 -17.56 11.00
CA LYS A 55 -78.96 -16.37 11.64
C LYS A 55 -78.25 -15.40 10.68
N SER A 56 -78.51 -15.44 9.37
CA SER A 56 -77.99 -14.40 8.49
C SER A 56 -78.81 -13.13 8.57
N GLU A 57 -78.13 -11.99 8.59
CA GLU A 57 -78.71 -10.66 8.75
C GLU A 57 -78.19 -9.72 7.66
N ALA A 58 -79.08 -9.22 6.81
CA ALA A 58 -78.83 -8.22 5.79
C ALA A 58 -79.76 -7.02 6.07
N SER A 59 -79.29 -6.06 6.87
CA SER A 59 -80.18 -5.09 7.53
C SER A 59 -80.32 -3.74 6.83
N SER A 60 -79.49 -3.46 5.82
CA SER A 60 -79.42 -2.19 5.08
C SER A 60 -79.60 -2.34 3.57
N ASP A 61 -79.77 -1.23 2.85
CA ASP A 61 -80.02 -1.23 1.41
C ASP A 61 -78.88 -1.87 0.61
N ASN A 62 -79.22 -2.72 -0.37
CA ASN A 62 -78.29 -3.47 -1.22
C ASN A 62 -77.26 -4.30 -0.41
N SER A 63 -77.62 -4.76 0.79
CA SER A 63 -76.79 -5.64 1.62
C SER A 63 -77.04 -7.13 1.29
N THR A 64 -75.99 -7.94 1.29
CA THR A 64 -76.08 -9.40 1.06
C THR A 64 -75.37 -10.16 2.17
N ALA A 65 -76.10 -11.06 2.85
CA ALA A 65 -75.60 -11.97 3.88
C ALA A 65 -75.88 -13.43 3.49
N TYR A 66 -74.84 -14.19 3.14
CA TYR A 66 -74.93 -15.57 2.66
C TYR A 66 -74.07 -16.51 3.50
N GLY A 67 -74.69 -17.21 4.45
CA GLY A 67 -73.99 -18.16 5.33
C GLY A 67 -74.58 -18.18 6.73
N ALA A 68 -74.34 -19.25 7.48
CA ALA A 68 -74.86 -19.35 8.85
C ALA A 68 -74.22 -18.26 9.74
N GLY A 69 -75.02 -17.38 10.33
CA GLY A 69 -74.53 -16.27 11.16
C GLY A 69 -73.85 -15.11 10.40
N ALA A 70 -73.98 -15.03 9.07
CA ALA A 70 -73.40 -13.94 8.28
C ALA A 70 -74.13 -12.61 8.51
N VAL A 71 -73.41 -11.49 8.68
CA VAL A 71 -73.98 -10.17 8.97
C VAL A 71 -73.51 -9.13 7.96
N ALA A 72 -74.44 -8.45 7.30
CA ALA A 72 -74.23 -7.36 6.35
C ALA A 72 -75.10 -6.16 6.80
N SER A 73 -74.54 -5.27 7.62
CA SER A 73 -75.34 -4.31 8.41
C SER A 73 -75.43 -2.88 7.87
N ALA A 74 -74.69 -2.55 6.81
CA ALA A 74 -74.64 -1.21 6.22
C ALA A 74 -74.91 -1.22 4.71
N PRO A 75 -75.17 -0.07 4.05
CA PRO A 75 -75.49 -0.05 2.64
C PRO A 75 -74.36 -0.62 1.76
N ASN A 76 -74.74 -1.30 0.67
CA ASN A 76 -73.82 -1.94 -0.29
C ASN A 76 -72.84 -2.95 0.33
N THR A 77 -73.19 -3.60 1.44
CA THR A 77 -72.31 -4.59 2.10
C THR A 77 -72.49 -6.00 1.57
N SER A 78 -71.41 -6.80 1.57
CA SER A 78 -71.39 -8.17 1.06
C SER A 78 -70.69 -9.14 2.00
N ALA A 79 -71.45 -9.87 2.82
CA ALA A 79 -70.97 -10.90 3.73
C ALA A 79 -71.30 -12.31 3.21
N PHE A 80 -70.27 -13.09 2.86
CA PHE A 80 -70.38 -14.47 2.36
C PHE A 80 -69.51 -15.41 3.18
N GLY A 81 -70.07 -16.51 3.70
CA GLY A 81 -69.40 -17.46 4.58
C GLY A 81 -70.05 -17.56 5.97
N ALA A 82 -69.76 -18.62 6.71
CA ALA A 82 -70.29 -18.77 8.06
C ALA A 82 -69.64 -17.74 9.02
N ASN A 83 -70.46 -16.98 9.73
CA ASN A 83 -70.06 -15.88 10.64
C ASN A 83 -69.24 -14.76 9.98
N SER A 84 -69.33 -14.56 8.66
CA SER A 84 -68.72 -13.39 8.02
C SER A 84 -69.47 -12.09 8.38
N LYS A 85 -68.77 -10.96 8.40
CA LYS A 85 -69.29 -9.68 8.89
C LYS A 85 -68.85 -8.54 7.98
N ALA A 86 -69.78 -7.86 7.33
CA ALA A 86 -69.56 -6.62 6.60
C ALA A 86 -70.38 -5.50 7.26
N LEU A 87 -69.75 -4.71 8.10
CA LEU A 87 -70.45 -3.92 9.13
C LEU A 87 -70.69 -2.45 8.74
N VAL A 88 -69.90 -1.91 7.82
CA VAL A 88 -69.85 -0.50 7.43
C VAL A 88 -69.96 -0.38 5.90
N ILE A 89 -70.40 0.78 5.40
CA ILE A 89 -70.76 1.02 4.00
C ILE A 89 -69.69 0.52 3.00
N GLY A 90 -70.13 -0.16 1.94
CA GLY A 90 -69.24 -0.72 0.91
C GLY A 90 -68.39 -1.92 1.34
N GLY A 91 -68.46 -2.33 2.61
CA GLY A 91 -67.65 -3.42 3.16
C GLY A 91 -67.94 -4.78 2.50
N THR A 92 -66.88 -5.51 2.16
CA THR A 92 -66.94 -6.87 1.61
C THR A 92 -66.22 -7.85 2.56
N ALA A 93 -66.87 -8.97 2.89
CA ALA A 93 -66.36 -10.01 3.78
C ALA A 93 -66.68 -11.40 3.20
N TYR A 94 -65.69 -12.07 2.59
CA TYR A 94 -65.85 -13.33 1.85
C TYR A 94 -64.98 -14.46 2.42
N GLY A 95 -65.54 -15.29 3.30
CA GLY A 95 -64.84 -16.38 3.99
C GLY A 95 -65.47 -16.71 5.33
N SER A 96 -65.20 -17.88 5.92
CA SER A 96 -65.73 -18.17 7.26
C SER A 96 -65.06 -17.27 8.30
N GLY A 97 -65.86 -16.50 9.05
CA GLY A 97 -65.38 -15.55 10.06
C GLY A 97 -64.65 -14.32 9.51
N SER A 98 -64.68 -14.05 8.21
CA SER A 98 -64.08 -12.82 7.66
C SER A 98 -64.83 -11.58 8.15
N THR A 99 -64.13 -10.48 8.40
CA THR A 99 -64.70 -9.23 8.93
C THR A 99 -64.21 -8.03 8.13
N SER A 100 -65.13 -7.24 7.61
CA SER A 100 -64.92 -5.86 7.17
C SER A 100 -65.69 -4.94 8.13
N SER A 101 -64.98 -4.07 8.85
CA SER A 101 -65.55 -3.28 9.97
C SER A 101 -65.44 -1.77 9.81
N ASP A 102 -65.00 -1.28 8.65
CA ASP A 102 -64.92 0.15 8.32
C ASP A 102 -65.19 0.35 6.81
N ALA A 103 -65.36 1.59 6.37
CA ALA A 103 -65.86 1.93 5.05
C ALA A 103 -64.99 1.39 3.90
N ASP A 104 -65.63 0.79 2.91
CA ASP A 104 -65.01 0.24 1.69
C ASP A 104 -63.90 -0.82 1.95
N GLY A 105 -63.88 -1.42 3.14
CA GLY A 105 -62.93 -2.47 3.51
C GLY A 105 -63.24 -3.81 2.84
N THR A 106 -62.24 -4.50 2.29
CA THR A 106 -62.39 -5.80 1.59
C THR A 106 -61.62 -6.91 2.29
N ALA A 107 -62.33 -7.82 2.97
CA ALA A 107 -61.79 -9.01 3.62
C ALA A 107 -62.16 -10.29 2.85
N VAL A 108 -61.19 -11.05 2.36
CA VAL A 108 -61.39 -12.29 1.59
C VAL A 108 -60.49 -13.40 2.13
N GLY A 109 -61.07 -14.49 2.63
CA GLY A 109 -60.36 -15.62 3.24
C GLY A 109 -60.91 -15.95 4.63
N SER A 110 -60.65 -17.16 5.12
CA SER A 110 -61.11 -17.59 6.45
C SER A 110 -60.48 -16.73 7.54
N ALA A 111 -61.29 -16.11 8.39
CA ALA A 111 -60.87 -15.20 9.46
C ALA A 111 -59.98 -14.02 9.00
N SER A 112 -60.13 -13.55 7.75
CA SER A 112 -59.52 -12.30 7.29
C SER A 112 -60.20 -11.08 7.92
N ALA A 113 -59.45 -10.00 8.17
CA ALA A 113 -59.95 -8.78 8.80
C ALA A 113 -59.50 -7.52 8.05
N ALA A 114 -60.45 -6.78 7.46
CA ALA A 114 -60.27 -5.45 6.90
C ALA A 114 -60.92 -4.44 7.85
N SER A 115 -60.12 -3.90 8.79
CA SER A 115 -60.63 -3.21 9.98
C SER A 115 -60.57 -1.68 9.91
N ALA A 116 -60.07 -1.12 8.81
CA ALA A 116 -59.96 0.32 8.59
C ALA A 116 -60.41 0.74 7.19
N MET A 117 -60.73 2.02 7.02
CA MET A 117 -61.23 2.60 5.77
C MET A 117 -60.31 2.29 4.57
N HIS A 118 -60.90 1.84 3.46
CA HIS A 118 -60.23 1.40 2.22
C HIS A 118 -59.19 0.27 2.43
N SER A 119 -59.22 -0.47 3.54
CA SER A 119 -58.28 -1.57 3.78
C SER A 119 -58.63 -2.83 2.97
N THR A 120 -57.62 -3.57 2.55
CA THR A 120 -57.78 -4.81 1.77
C THR A 120 -57.02 -5.96 2.43
N ALA A 121 -57.74 -6.97 2.92
CA ALA A 121 -57.19 -8.17 3.56
C ALA A 121 -57.56 -9.43 2.74
N VAL A 122 -56.62 -10.08 2.08
CA VAL A 122 -56.85 -11.24 1.20
C VAL A 122 -55.94 -12.41 1.57
N GLY A 123 -56.52 -13.46 2.15
CA GLY A 123 -55.83 -14.65 2.64
C GLY A 123 -56.44 -15.17 3.93
N ALA A 124 -56.14 -16.41 4.33
CA ALA A 124 -56.60 -16.90 5.63
C ALA A 124 -55.85 -16.17 6.75
N GLN A 125 -56.57 -15.62 7.73
CA GLN A 125 -56.01 -14.83 8.84
C GLN A 125 -55.21 -13.58 8.41
N SER A 126 -55.43 -13.05 7.20
CA SER A 126 -54.87 -11.74 6.82
C SER A 126 -55.54 -10.62 7.62
N SER A 127 -54.77 -9.60 8.01
CA SER A 127 -55.27 -8.45 8.78
C SER A 127 -54.76 -7.14 8.19
N ALA A 128 -55.67 -6.30 7.71
CA ALA A 128 -55.40 -4.93 7.31
C ALA A 128 -56.16 -4.00 8.26
N SER A 129 -55.46 -3.40 9.22
CA SER A 129 -56.03 -2.50 10.25
C SER A 129 -55.58 -1.05 10.11
N GLY A 130 -54.68 -0.76 9.17
CA GLY A 130 -54.32 0.61 8.78
C GLY A 130 -55.22 1.17 7.67
N GLN A 131 -55.45 2.48 7.66
CA GLN A 131 -56.17 3.15 6.57
C GLN A 131 -55.42 2.97 5.25
N PHE A 132 -56.12 2.61 4.17
CA PHE A 132 -55.51 2.20 2.88
C PHE A 132 -54.54 1.00 2.99
N GLY A 133 -54.55 0.27 4.12
CA GLY A 133 -53.66 -0.85 4.37
C GLY A 133 -53.99 -2.06 3.48
N THR A 134 -52.97 -2.71 2.91
CA THR A 134 -53.13 -3.84 1.99
C THR A 134 -52.39 -5.07 2.52
N ALA A 135 -53.11 -6.06 3.04
CA ALA A 135 -52.60 -7.34 3.53
C ALA A 135 -53.00 -8.49 2.58
N VAL A 136 -52.08 -9.05 1.79
CA VAL A 136 -52.36 -10.12 0.80
C VAL A 136 -51.45 -11.33 1.01
N GLY A 137 -51.98 -12.37 1.66
CA GLY A 137 -51.27 -13.59 2.02
C GLY A 137 -51.94 -14.28 3.20
N SER A 138 -51.62 -15.56 3.45
CA SER A 138 -52.05 -16.18 4.71
C SER A 138 -51.27 -15.53 5.86
N ASN A 139 -51.97 -15.11 6.92
CA ASN A 139 -51.35 -14.46 8.10
C ASN A 139 -50.50 -13.21 7.76
N SER A 140 -50.80 -12.49 6.67
CA SER A 140 -50.18 -11.18 6.40
C SER A 140 -50.83 -10.08 7.23
N THR A 141 -50.05 -9.09 7.68
CA THR A 141 -50.51 -8.02 8.57
C THR A 141 -50.07 -6.64 8.09
N ALA A 142 -51.02 -5.75 7.82
CA ALA A 142 -50.80 -4.35 7.44
C ALA A 142 -51.47 -3.44 8.50
N SER A 143 -50.67 -2.93 9.44
CA SER A 143 -51.19 -2.38 10.71
C SER A 143 -51.51 -0.88 10.68
N ASP A 144 -50.88 -0.12 9.79
CA ASP A 144 -50.83 1.35 9.84
C ASP A 144 -51.12 2.00 8.47
N ILE A 145 -51.26 3.32 8.42
CA ILE A 145 -51.67 4.10 7.25
C ILE A 145 -50.76 3.81 6.05
N SER A 146 -51.38 3.42 4.93
CA SER A 146 -50.72 3.08 3.67
C SER A 146 -49.69 1.94 3.76
N SER A 147 -49.78 1.09 4.79
CA SER A 147 -48.92 -0.10 4.92
C SER A 147 -49.32 -1.20 3.92
N THR A 148 -48.33 -1.87 3.31
CA THR A 148 -48.54 -2.92 2.29
C THR A 148 -47.81 -4.20 2.70
N ALA A 149 -48.53 -5.22 3.14
CA ALA A 149 -48.03 -6.55 3.48
C ALA A 149 -48.48 -7.61 2.46
N VAL A 150 -47.62 -8.00 1.52
CA VAL A 150 -47.88 -9.06 0.53
C VAL A 150 -47.01 -10.28 0.82
N GLY A 151 -47.52 -11.49 0.61
CA GLY A 151 -46.84 -12.75 0.93
C GLY A 151 -47.33 -13.40 2.23
N CYS A 152 -47.14 -14.71 2.35
CA CYS A 152 -47.53 -15.45 3.55
C CYS A 152 -46.65 -15.03 4.75
N GLY A 153 -47.28 -14.65 5.86
CA GLY A 153 -46.63 -14.22 7.10
C GLY A 153 -45.93 -12.86 7.04
N SER A 154 -46.12 -12.03 6.00
CA SER A 154 -45.48 -10.72 5.93
C SER A 154 -46.13 -9.70 6.87
N GLU A 155 -45.34 -8.76 7.37
CA GLU A 155 -45.72 -7.81 8.41
C GLU A 155 -45.27 -6.39 8.03
N ALA A 156 -46.22 -5.49 7.79
CA ALA A 156 -46.00 -4.07 7.56
C ALA A 156 -46.68 -3.28 8.68
N SER A 157 -45.92 -2.97 9.73
CA SER A 157 -46.47 -2.54 11.03
C SER A 157 -46.41 -1.03 11.30
N ALA A 158 -45.98 -0.22 10.33
CA ALA A 158 -45.75 1.22 10.48
C ALA A 158 -46.18 2.03 9.23
N GLN A 159 -46.25 3.36 9.34
CA GLN A 159 -46.76 4.22 8.27
C GLN A 159 -45.93 4.08 6.98
N ASN A 160 -46.61 3.98 5.82
CA ASN A 160 -45.99 3.78 4.50
C ASN A 160 -45.04 2.56 4.39
N SER A 161 -45.08 1.62 5.35
CA SER A 161 -44.20 0.45 5.33
C SER A 161 -44.64 -0.58 4.29
N THR A 162 -43.69 -1.22 3.61
CA THR A 162 -43.95 -2.18 2.52
C THR A 162 -43.19 -3.49 2.78
N ALA A 163 -43.90 -4.58 3.06
CA ALA A 163 -43.36 -5.92 3.28
C ALA A 163 -43.92 -6.92 2.24
N THR A 164 -43.16 -7.34 1.24
CA THR A 164 -43.69 -8.15 0.10
C THR A 164 -43.12 -9.57 -0.04
N GLY A 165 -42.15 -9.94 0.78
CA GLY A 165 -41.56 -11.28 0.81
C GLY A 165 -42.25 -12.23 1.80
N PHE A 166 -42.13 -13.55 1.58
CA PHE A 166 -42.54 -14.56 2.57
C PHE A 166 -41.89 -14.27 3.93
N SER A 167 -42.70 -14.10 4.98
CA SER A 167 -42.26 -13.72 6.33
C SER A 167 -41.35 -12.47 6.41
N SER A 168 -41.46 -11.55 5.45
CA SER A 168 -40.74 -10.26 5.48
C SER A 168 -41.38 -9.29 6.47
N LYS A 169 -40.58 -8.39 7.04
CA LYS A 169 -41.01 -7.47 8.12
C LYS A 169 -40.53 -6.04 7.88
N ALA A 170 -41.48 -5.12 7.72
CA ALA A 170 -41.27 -3.68 7.61
C ALA A 170 -41.88 -3.01 8.86
N LEU A 171 -41.02 -2.64 9.82
CA LEU A 171 -41.44 -2.39 11.21
C LEU A 171 -41.29 -0.94 11.68
N ALA A 172 -40.89 -0.03 10.80
CA ALA A 172 -40.77 1.40 11.08
C ALA A 172 -41.22 2.24 9.87
N ASP A 173 -41.39 3.55 10.08
CA ASP A 173 -41.97 4.43 9.07
C ASP A 173 -41.17 4.43 7.75
N SER A 174 -41.90 4.39 6.63
CA SER A 174 -41.36 4.39 5.27
C SER A 174 -40.32 3.29 4.99
N THR A 175 -40.44 2.13 5.67
CA THR A 175 -39.57 0.97 5.44
C THR A 175 -39.98 0.11 4.26
N THR A 176 -39.00 -0.55 3.64
CA THR A 176 -39.23 -1.51 2.53
C THR A 176 -38.53 -2.84 2.81
N ALA A 177 -39.28 -3.93 2.96
CA ALA A 177 -38.79 -5.28 3.24
C ALA A 177 -39.34 -6.30 2.21
N THR A 178 -38.63 -6.53 1.10
CA THR A 178 -39.16 -7.35 -0.01
C THR A 178 -38.55 -8.75 -0.14
N GLY A 179 -37.43 -9.01 0.53
CA GLY A 179 -36.77 -10.32 0.53
C GLY A 179 -37.49 -11.33 1.42
N SER A 180 -37.42 -12.62 1.09
CA SER A 180 -37.95 -13.66 1.99
C SER A 180 -37.22 -13.64 3.33
N GLY A 181 -37.96 -13.49 4.43
CA GLY A 181 -37.42 -13.31 5.77
C GLY A 181 -36.58 -12.05 5.97
N SER A 182 -36.68 -11.04 5.09
CA SER A 182 -35.97 -9.77 5.29
C SER A 182 -36.64 -8.90 6.37
N ILE A 183 -35.84 -8.08 7.06
CA ILE A 183 -36.33 -7.23 8.15
C ILE A 183 -35.77 -5.82 8.05
N ALA A 184 -36.65 -4.83 7.98
CA ALA A 184 -36.34 -3.41 8.04
C ALA A 184 -36.88 -2.82 9.36
N TYR A 185 -35.98 -2.46 10.29
CA TYR A 185 -36.31 -1.92 11.62
C TYR A 185 -36.13 -0.40 11.72
N GLY A 186 -35.30 0.21 10.88
CA GLY A 186 -35.01 1.64 10.97
C GLY A 186 -35.94 2.48 10.11
N ILE A 187 -36.26 3.70 10.54
CA ILE A 187 -37.03 4.65 9.72
C ILE A 187 -36.31 4.86 8.37
N ASN A 188 -37.07 4.90 7.27
CA ASN A 188 -36.55 4.98 5.89
C ASN A 188 -35.57 3.84 5.50
N SER A 189 -35.55 2.70 6.18
CA SER A 189 -34.63 1.58 5.88
C SER A 189 -35.18 0.60 4.84
N THR A 190 -34.28 -0.02 4.07
CA THR A 190 -34.59 -0.90 2.95
C THR A 190 -33.87 -2.25 3.09
N ALA A 191 -34.62 -3.36 3.12
CA ALA A 191 -34.14 -4.73 3.27
C ALA A 191 -34.71 -5.64 2.16
N THR A 192 -34.02 -5.77 1.02
CA THR A 192 -34.53 -6.50 -0.16
C THR A 192 -33.90 -7.88 -0.40
N GLY A 193 -32.76 -8.15 0.22
CA GLY A 193 -32.12 -9.47 0.15
C GLY A 193 -32.87 -10.51 0.98
N GLN A 194 -32.88 -11.78 0.56
CA GLN A 194 -33.33 -12.88 1.42
C GLN A 194 -32.57 -12.86 2.76
N LEU A 195 -33.27 -12.95 3.88
CA LEU A 195 -32.71 -12.86 5.24
C LEU A 195 -31.88 -11.59 5.52
N SER A 196 -32.02 -10.53 4.71
CA SER A 196 -31.33 -9.26 4.95
C SER A 196 -31.91 -8.50 6.15
N SER A 197 -31.09 -7.74 6.85
CA SER A 197 -31.49 -6.96 8.02
C SER A 197 -30.96 -5.53 7.96
N ALA A 198 -31.87 -4.56 7.84
CA ALA A 198 -31.60 -3.13 7.87
C ALA A 198 -32.04 -2.57 9.23
N ALA A 199 -31.11 -2.51 10.19
CA ALA A 199 -31.44 -2.32 11.61
C ALA A 199 -31.39 -0.88 12.14
N ARG A 200 -31.12 0.11 11.28
CA ARG A 200 -30.94 1.54 11.63
C ARG A 200 -31.57 2.48 10.60
N GLU A 201 -31.74 3.73 10.99
CA GLU A 201 -32.25 4.78 10.11
C GLU A 201 -31.44 4.89 8.81
N TYR A 202 -32.14 5.08 7.68
CA TYR A 202 -31.58 5.15 6.32
C TYR A 202 -30.67 3.96 5.91
N SER A 203 -30.72 2.83 6.63
CA SER A 203 -29.89 1.67 6.28
C SER A 203 -30.44 0.89 5.09
N THR A 204 -29.54 0.38 4.23
CA THR A 204 -29.88 -0.35 3.01
C THR A 204 -29.18 -1.71 2.99
N ALA A 205 -29.93 -2.81 3.02
CA ALA A 205 -29.44 -4.19 3.03
C ALA A 205 -30.06 -4.99 1.87
N THR A 206 -29.32 -5.18 0.77
CA THR A 206 -29.85 -5.81 -0.46
C THR A 206 -29.24 -7.18 -0.77
N GLY A 207 -28.11 -7.53 -0.16
CA GLY A 207 -27.48 -8.85 -0.32
C GLY A 207 -28.19 -9.94 0.49
N HIS A 208 -28.13 -11.20 0.03
CA HIS A 208 -28.61 -12.34 0.82
C HIS A 208 -27.88 -12.40 2.17
N ALA A 209 -28.63 -12.44 3.28
CA ALA A 209 -28.12 -12.39 4.65
C ALA A 209 -27.21 -11.18 4.97
N SER A 210 -27.31 -10.10 4.19
CA SER A 210 -26.61 -8.85 4.50
C SER A 210 -27.17 -8.19 5.76
N LYS A 211 -26.32 -7.56 6.57
CA LYS A 211 -26.71 -6.99 7.86
C LYS A 211 -26.14 -5.58 8.04
N VAL A 212 -27.00 -4.59 8.18
CA VAL A 212 -26.62 -3.21 8.53
C VAL A 212 -27.05 -2.89 9.95
N GLN A 213 -26.09 -2.47 10.77
CA GLN A 213 -26.23 -2.10 12.18
C GLN A 213 -25.80 -0.64 12.47
N GLY A 214 -25.18 0.04 11.51
CA GLY A 214 -24.88 1.47 11.56
C GLY A 214 -25.90 2.32 10.80
N ALA A 215 -26.13 3.56 11.23
CA ALA A 215 -27.06 4.48 10.55
C ALA A 215 -26.48 4.92 9.20
N ASN A 216 -27.34 5.14 8.20
CA ASN A 216 -26.94 5.44 6.80
C ASN A 216 -26.00 4.38 6.17
N GLY A 217 -25.93 3.16 6.73
CA GLY A 217 -25.07 2.09 6.23
C GLY A 217 -25.65 1.36 5.02
N THR A 218 -24.81 0.91 4.09
CA THR A 218 -25.24 0.19 2.87
C THR A 218 -24.49 -1.14 2.70
N ALA A 219 -25.21 -2.26 2.69
CA ALA A 219 -24.69 -3.62 2.53
C ALA A 219 -25.34 -4.33 1.34
N THR A 220 -24.59 -4.63 0.28
CA THR A 220 -25.17 -5.21 -0.97
C THR A 220 -24.66 -6.61 -1.31
N GLY A 221 -23.56 -7.06 -0.72
CA GLY A 221 -23.01 -8.39 -0.97
C GLY A 221 -23.63 -9.50 -0.10
N GLN A 222 -23.53 -10.75 -0.55
CA GLN A 222 -23.97 -11.90 0.26
C GLN A 222 -23.19 -11.96 1.58
N SER A 223 -23.91 -12.03 2.70
CA SER A 223 -23.36 -11.97 4.06
C SER A 223 -22.46 -10.76 4.35
N SER A 224 -22.59 -9.66 3.59
CA SER A 224 -21.89 -8.41 3.89
C SER A 224 -22.42 -7.78 5.17
N MET A 225 -21.54 -7.17 5.96
CA MET A 225 -21.88 -6.56 7.24
C MET A 225 -21.41 -5.11 7.33
N VAL A 226 -22.33 -4.22 7.70
CA VAL A 226 -22.02 -2.84 8.08
C VAL A 226 -22.35 -2.66 9.54
N SER A 227 -21.39 -2.20 10.34
CA SER A 227 -21.62 -1.76 11.73
C SER A 227 -21.24 -0.31 11.99
N GLY A 228 -20.32 0.25 11.20
CA GLY A 228 -20.05 1.69 11.20
C GLY A 228 -21.19 2.51 10.61
N ASN A 229 -21.37 3.72 11.11
CA ASN A 229 -22.27 4.72 10.54
C ASN A 229 -21.73 5.23 9.20
N TYR A 230 -22.60 5.65 8.29
CA TYR A 230 -22.25 6.18 6.95
C TYR A 230 -21.31 5.27 6.13
N SER A 231 -21.34 3.96 6.40
CA SER A 231 -20.36 3.00 5.89
C SER A 231 -20.94 2.06 4.84
N VAL A 232 -20.10 1.56 3.93
CA VAL A 232 -20.50 0.81 2.75
C VAL A 232 -19.76 -0.52 2.68
N ALA A 233 -20.50 -1.63 2.57
CA ALA A 233 -19.96 -2.97 2.36
C ALA A 233 -20.53 -3.59 1.07
N THR A 234 -19.70 -3.69 0.03
CA THR A 234 -20.04 -4.30 -1.26
C THR A 234 -19.14 -5.52 -1.51
N GLY A 235 -19.72 -6.63 -1.96
CA GLY A 235 -18.99 -7.90 -2.13
C GLY A 235 -19.28 -8.95 -1.04
N GLN A 236 -19.02 -10.21 -1.36
CA GLN A 236 -19.38 -11.33 -0.52
C GLN A 236 -18.53 -11.37 0.76
N ASN A 237 -19.14 -11.54 1.93
CA ASN A 237 -18.47 -11.45 3.24
C ASN A 237 -17.68 -10.14 3.51
N SER A 238 -17.95 -9.02 2.81
CA SER A 238 -17.26 -7.76 3.14
C SER A 238 -17.77 -7.14 4.44
N VAL A 239 -16.87 -6.47 5.18
CA VAL A 239 -17.15 -5.91 6.51
C VAL A 239 -16.70 -4.46 6.59
N ALA A 240 -17.65 -3.53 6.78
CA ALA A 240 -17.39 -2.12 7.04
C ALA A 240 -17.80 -1.80 8.49
N SER A 241 -16.82 -1.64 9.37
CA SER A 241 -17.00 -1.64 10.84
C SER A 241 -16.51 -0.39 11.56
N GLY A 242 -15.58 0.37 10.97
CA GLY A 242 -15.30 1.73 11.42
C GLY A 242 -16.34 2.71 10.85
N ASP A 243 -16.59 3.83 11.52
CA ASP A 243 -17.48 4.87 10.98
C ASP A 243 -16.88 5.49 9.70
N PHE A 244 -17.73 5.87 8.74
CA PHE A 244 -17.34 6.36 7.40
C PHE A 244 -16.44 5.40 6.60
N SER A 245 -16.52 4.08 6.86
CA SER A 245 -15.66 3.09 6.20
C SER A 245 -16.25 2.52 4.91
N ILE A 246 -15.39 2.16 3.97
CA ILE A 246 -15.76 1.57 2.67
C ILE A 246 -15.02 0.23 2.51
N ALA A 247 -15.77 -0.87 2.41
CA ALA A 247 -15.25 -2.22 2.16
C ALA A 247 -15.84 -2.76 0.85
N GLU A 248 -15.04 -2.76 -0.21
CA GLU A 248 -15.42 -3.22 -1.55
C GLU A 248 -14.58 -4.44 -1.97
N GLY A 249 -15.24 -5.53 -2.33
CA GLY A 249 -14.61 -6.79 -2.73
C GLY A 249 -15.00 -7.96 -1.84
N GLN A 250 -14.74 -9.20 -2.29
CA GLN A 250 -15.04 -10.38 -1.48
C GLN A 250 -14.06 -10.45 -0.29
N GLY A 251 -14.59 -10.61 0.93
CA GLY A 251 -13.81 -10.66 2.15
C GLY A 251 -13.02 -9.39 2.49
N SER A 252 -13.32 -8.24 1.89
CA SER A 252 -12.67 -6.97 2.27
C SER A 252 -13.11 -6.51 3.65
N VAL A 253 -12.20 -5.93 4.43
CA VAL A 253 -12.44 -5.49 5.81
C VAL A 253 -11.95 -4.05 5.99
N ALA A 254 -12.88 -3.12 6.19
CA ALA A 254 -12.59 -1.76 6.59
C ALA A 254 -13.03 -1.60 8.07
N SER A 255 -12.06 -1.50 8.98
CA SER A 255 -12.30 -1.47 10.43
C SER A 255 -11.75 -0.23 11.14
N GLY A 256 -10.84 0.52 10.49
CA GLY A 256 -10.50 1.86 10.95
C GLY A 256 -11.61 2.87 10.66
N THR A 257 -11.69 3.93 11.43
CA THR A 257 -12.54 5.10 11.16
C THR A 257 -12.08 5.77 9.87
N ASN A 258 -13.00 6.16 8.98
CA ASN A 258 -12.69 6.74 7.67
C ASN A 258 -11.70 5.87 6.85
N SER A 259 -11.77 4.55 6.99
CA SER A 259 -10.91 3.61 6.27
C SER A 259 -11.54 3.15 4.95
N THR A 260 -10.69 2.82 3.96
CA THR A 260 -11.13 2.35 2.63
C THR A 260 -10.36 1.08 2.27
N ALA A 261 -11.07 -0.05 2.12
CA ALA A 261 -10.53 -1.35 1.70
C ALA A 261 -11.19 -1.77 0.37
N ILE A 262 -10.46 -1.66 -0.74
CA ILE A 262 -10.94 -1.98 -2.09
C ILE A 262 -10.09 -3.12 -2.66
N GLY A 263 -10.68 -4.31 -2.76
CA GLY A 263 -10.05 -5.50 -3.33
C GLY A 263 -10.35 -6.77 -2.54
N GLN A 264 -10.25 -7.91 -3.24
CA GLN A 264 -10.39 -9.25 -2.68
C GLN A 264 -9.47 -9.45 -1.45
N ALA A 265 -10.06 -9.73 -0.28
CA ALA A 265 -9.35 -9.84 1.01
C ALA A 265 -8.47 -8.62 1.38
N SER A 266 -8.78 -7.42 0.90
CA SER A 266 -8.13 -6.18 1.35
C SER A 266 -8.51 -5.85 2.79
N SER A 267 -7.59 -5.24 3.55
CA SER A 267 -7.80 -4.89 4.95
C SER A 267 -7.29 -3.49 5.26
N ALA A 268 -8.19 -2.59 5.65
CA ALA A 268 -7.87 -1.26 6.15
C ALA A 268 -8.31 -1.18 7.62
N SER A 269 -7.35 -1.41 8.52
CA SER A 269 -7.58 -1.50 9.98
C SER A 269 -7.03 -0.32 10.77
N GLY A 270 -6.14 0.49 10.17
CA GLY A 270 -5.78 1.78 10.73
C GLY A 270 -6.86 2.85 10.45
N ASP A 271 -7.09 3.75 11.40
CA ASP A 271 -7.88 4.97 11.17
C ASP A 271 -7.30 5.77 9.99
N ASN A 272 -8.16 6.32 9.14
CA ASN A 272 -7.81 6.94 7.86
C ASN A 272 -6.99 6.04 6.90
N GLY A 273 -6.93 4.72 7.16
CA GLY A 273 -6.17 3.76 6.38
C GLY A 273 -6.80 3.48 5.02
N THR A 274 -5.99 3.45 3.96
CA THR A 274 -6.44 3.16 2.59
C THR A 274 -5.70 1.92 2.06
N ALA A 275 -6.43 0.84 1.80
CA ALA A 275 -5.92 -0.41 1.22
C ALA A 275 -6.58 -0.70 -0.12
N ILE A 276 -5.81 -0.65 -1.21
CA ILE A 276 -6.29 -0.92 -2.57
C ILE A 276 -5.51 -2.07 -3.19
N GLY A 277 -6.20 -3.10 -3.65
CA GLY A 277 -5.62 -4.30 -4.26
C GLY A 277 -5.91 -5.57 -3.47
N GLN A 278 -5.80 -6.72 -4.15
CA GLN A 278 -6.03 -8.04 -3.54
C GLN A 278 -5.04 -8.25 -2.39
N GLY A 279 -5.53 -8.54 -1.18
CA GLY A 279 -4.69 -8.78 -0.01
C GLY A 279 -3.89 -7.57 0.49
N GLY A 280 -4.20 -6.35 0.04
CA GLY A 280 -3.55 -5.13 0.54
C GLY A 280 -3.91 -4.88 2.01
N ALA A 281 -2.91 -4.61 2.86
CA ALA A 281 -3.08 -4.38 4.30
C ALA A 281 -2.59 -2.99 4.77
N ALA A 282 -3.50 -2.06 5.03
CA ALA A 282 -3.25 -0.76 5.66
C ALA A 282 -3.63 -0.84 7.15
N SER A 283 -2.68 -1.19 8.01
CA SER A 283 -2.90 -1.38 9.46
C SER A 283 -2.37 -0.26 10.34
N GLY A 284 -1.55 0.65 9.78
CA GLY A 284 -1.14 1.86 10.48
C GLY A 284 -2.18 2.99 10.37
N PRO A 285 -2.34 3.88 11.38
CA PRO A 285 -3.14 5.09 11.23
C PRO A 285 -2.58 6.00 10.13
N ASN A 286 -3.44 6.61 9.30
CA ASN A 286 -3.08 7.33 8.07
C ASN A 286 -2.23 6.52 7.06
N SER A 287 -2.18 5.19 7.17
CA SER A 287 -1.37 4.38 6.24
C SER A 287 -2.06 4.19 4.89
N THR A 288 -1.28 4.15 3.82
CA THR A 288 -1.79 3.92 2.46
C THR A 288 -1.06 2.74 1.83
N THR A 289 -1.79 1.76 1.33
CA THR A 289 -1.24 0.62 0.58
C THR A 289 -1.96 0.42 -0.74
N VAL A 290 -1.21 0.28 -1.84
CA VAL A 290 -1.76 0.10 -3.19
C VAL A 290 -0.98 -0.99 -3.92
N GLY A 291 -1.62 -2.14 -4.17
CA GLY A 291 -1.05 -3.26 -4.92
C GLY A 291 -1.37 -4.62 -4.30
N PHE A 292 -1.28 -5.67 -5.13
CA PHE A 292 -1.41 -7.07 -4.71
C PHE A 292 -0.48 -7.39 -3.52
N GLY A 293 -1.03 -7.84 -2.40
CA GLY A 293 -0.28 -8.22 -1.20
C GLY A 293 0.62 -7.12 -0.62
N SER A 294 0.34 -5.84 -0.91
CA SER A 294 1.09 -4.71 -0.36
C SER A 294 0.73 -4.47 1.12
N ALA A 295 1.68 -3.99 1.92
CA ALA A 295 1.48 -3.78 3.35
C ALA A 295 2.05 -2.44 3.85
N ALA A 296 1.19 -1.62 4.45
CA ALA A 296 1.54 -0.39 5.15
C ALA A 296 1.16 -0.57 6.64
N SER A 297 2.15 -0.84 7.49
CA SER A 297 1.93 -1.40 8.84
C SER A 297 2.11 -0.41 10.00
N ASN A 298 2.52 0.82 9.73
CA ASN A 298 2.84 1.80 10.77
C ASN A 298 2.24 3.17 10.44
N ARG A 299 2.19 4.08 11.44
CA ARG A 299 1.54 5.38 11.26
C ARG A 299 2.19 6.16 10.11
N ASN A 300 1.35 6.79 9.29
CA ASN A 300 1.72 7.55 8.09
C ASN A 300 2.54 6.75 7.04
N SER A 301 2.64 5.42 7.13
CA SER A 301 3.45 4.64 6.19
C SER A 301 2.74 4.43 4.85
N THR A 302 3.49 4.46 3.75
CA THR A 302 2.96 4.37 2.37
C THR A 302 3.63 3.26 1.59
N ALA A 303 2.87 2.26 1.13
CA ALA A 303 3.35 1.15 0.31
C ALA A 303 2.65 1.15 -1.07
N TYR A 304 3.40 1.22 -2.17
CA TYR A 304 2.85 1.29 -3.52
C TYR A 304 3.58 0.31 -4.45
N GLY A 305 2.90 -0.74 -4.89
CA GLY A 305 3.46 -1.80 -5.73
C GLY A 305 3.17 -3.20 -5.19
N ALA A 306 3.23 -4.22 -6.05
CA ALA A 306 2.93 -5.59 -5.65
C ALA A 306 3.94 -6.09 -4.59
N SER A 307 3.44 -6.59 -3.46
CA SER A 307 4.24 -7.03 -2.30
C SER A 307 5.23 -5.97 -1.79
N SER A 308 4.94 -4.68 -1.98
CA SER A 308 5.66 -3.58 -1.31
C SER A 308 5.34 -3.55 0.19
N LYS A 309 6.30 -3.14 1.01
CA LYS A 309 6.20 -3.17 2.48
C LYS A 309 6.75 -1.90 3.11
N ALA A 310 5.87 -1.06 3.65
CA ALA A 310 6.21 0.12 4.44
C ALA A 310 5.86 -0.15 5.91
N SER A 311 6.83 -0.64 6.68
CA SER A 311 6.64 -1.04 8.09
C SER A 311 7.38 -0.16 9.10
N GLY A 312 8.11 0.85 8.66
CA GLY A 312 8.62 1.91 9.53
C GLY A 312 7.55 2.98 9.83
N LEU A 313 7.71 3.72 10.92
CA LEU A 313 6.95 4.93 11.18
C LEU A 313 7.33 5.99 10.13
N ASP A 314 6.35 6.69 9.55
CA ASP A 314 6.56 7.70 8.49
C ASP A 314 7.33 7.17 7.25
N SER A 315 7.36 5.84 7.01
CA SER A 315 8.17 5.23 5.95
C SER A 315 7.43 5.11 4.60
N THR A 316 8.17 5.18 3.49
CA THR A 316 7.61 5.11 2.13
C THR A 316 8.30 4.02 1.30
N ALA A 317 7.55 3.06 0.78
CA ALA A 317 8.03 1.99 -0.11
C ALA A 317 7.26 2.03 -1.44
N ILE A 318 7.94 2.34 -2.55
CA ILE A 318 7.33 2.46 -3.89
C ILE A 318 8.10 1.56 -4.87
N GLY A 319 7.42 0.58 -5.46
CA GLY A 319 7.97 -0.43 -6.34
C GLY A 319 7.63 -1.84 -5.85
N SER A 320 7.45 -2.79 -6.77
CA SER A 320 7.15 -4.17 -6.38
C SER A 320 8.31 -4.77 -5.57
N PHE A 321 7.99 -5.44 -4.46
CA PHE A 321 8.94 -5.92 -3.45
C PHE A 321 9.85 -4.83 -2.84
N GLY A 322 9.47 -3.55 -2.93
CA GLY A 322 10.18 -2.47 -2.22
C GLY A 322 9.92 -2.53 -0.72
N GLU A 323 10.95 -2.37 0.10
CA GLU A 323 10.88 -2.46 1.56
C GLU A 323 11.43 -1.20 2.25
N ALA A 324 10.60 -0.55 3.06
CA ALA A 324 10.99 0.56 3.93
C ALA A 324 10.60 0.21 5.38
N THR A 325 11.58 -0.22 6.17
CA THR A 325 11.33 -0.81 7.51
C THR A 325 11.77 0.08 8.67
N GLY A 326 12.72 1.00 8.46
CA GLY A 326 13.18 1.93 9.48
C GLY A 326 12.34 3.21 9.59
N LEU A 327 12.48 3.95 10.69
CA LEU A 327 11.86 5.25 10.93
C LEU A 327 12.17 6.22 9.79
N ALA A 328 11.14 6.87 9.23
CA ALA A 328 11.23 7.84 8.14
C ALA A 328 12.05 7.34 6.91
N SER A 329 12.15 6.02 6.73
CA SER A 329 12.92 5.43 5.63
C SER A 329 12.16 5.48 4.30
N THR A 330 12.88 5.63 3.20
CA THR A 330 12.33 5.72 1.84
C THR A 330 12.98 4.70 0.91
N ALA A 331 12.18 3.82 0.31
CA ALA A 331 12.60 2.86 -0.71
C ALA A 331 11.81 3.10 -2.01
N LEU A 332 12.50 3.39 -3.11
CA LEU A 332 11.94 3.68 -4.42
C LEU A 332 12.60 2.83 -5.51
N GLY A 333 11.91 1.81 -6.00
CA GLY A 333 12.36 0.89 -7.04
C GLY A 333 11.98 -0.56 -6.78
N TYR A 334 11.98 -1.39 -7.83
CA TYR A 334 11.80 -2.83 -7.71
C TYR A 334 12.86 -3.44 -6.80
N THR A 335 12.45 -4.20 -5.76
CA THR A 335 13.34 -4.77 -4.73
C THR A 335 14.27 -3.77 -4.03
N SER A 336 13.94 -2.47 -4.04
CA SER A 336 14.69 -1.47 -3.28
C SER A 336 14.47 -1.67 -1.77
N SER A 337 15.48 -1.43 -0.94
CA SER A 337 15.41 -1.73 0.49
C SER A 337 16.07 -0.64 1.35
N ALA A 338 15.28 -0.01 2.22
CA ALA A 338 15.70 0.99 3.19
C ALA A 338 15.41 0.45 4.61
N HIS A 339 16.40 -0.24 5.18
CA HIS A 339 16.16 -1.14 6.31
C HIS A 339 16.21 -0.45 7.68
N ASN A 340 17.07 0.56 7.83
CA ASN A 340 17.33 1.27 9.08
C ASN A 340 16.75 2.70 9.06
N ASP A 341 16.83 3.37 10.20
CA ASP A 341 16.26 4.71 10.40
C ASP A 341 16.92 5.74 9.48
N TYR A 342 16.09 6.63 8.93
CA TYR A 342 16.45 7.71 7.99
C TYR A 342 17.11 7.25 6.69
N CYS A 343 17.09 5.94 6.38
CA CYS A 343 17.64 5.39 5.15
C CYS A 343 16.89 5.88 3.90
N THR A 344 17.62 6.21 2.83
CA THR A 344 17.05 6.49 1.49
C THR A 344 17.65 5.53 0.46
N SER A 345 16.81 4.77 -0.23
CA SER A 345 17.20 3.77 -1.24
C SER A 345 16.43 4.00 -2.54
N VAL A 346 17.11 4.38 -3.61
CA VAL A 346 16.50 4.72 -4.91
C VAL A 346 17.16 3.93 -6.05
N GLY A 347 16.42 3.01 -6.67
CA GLY A 347 16.89 2.21 -7.79
C GLY A 347 16.47 0.73 -7.72
N PHE A 348 16.60 0.02 -8.84
CA PHE A 348 16.41 -1.44 -8.87
C PHE A 348 17.42 -2.12 -7.93
N SER A 349 16.93 -2.89 -6.96
CA SER A 349 17.75 -3.57 -5.94
C SER A 349 18.72 -2.66 -5.16
N ALA A 350 18.46 -1.35 -5.10
CA ALA A 350 19.21 -0.45 -4.22
C ALA A 350 19.02 -0.86 -2.75
N ARG A 351 20.07 -0.70 -1.93
CA ARG A 351 20.09 -1.11 -0.52
C ARG A 351 20.74 -0.04 0.34
N ALA A 352 19.92 0.63 1.16
CA ALA A 352 20.37 1.44 2.28
C ALA A 352 20.19 0.63 3.57
N THR A 353 21.30 0.17 4.14
CA THR A 353 21.34 -0.72 5.32
C THR A 353 22.13 -0.16 6.50
N GLY A 354 22.96 0.86 6.30
CA GLY A 354 23.47 1.68 7.41
C GLY A 354 22.46 2.73 7.85
N ILE A 355 22.39 3.05 9.15
CA ILE A 355 21.54 4.13 9.69
C ILE A 355 21.88 5.45 8.97
N ASN A 356 20.84 6.20 8.55
CA ASN A 356 20.98 7.42 7.75
C ASN A 356 21.75 7.22 6.42
N GLY A 357 21.80 5.97 5.93
CA GLY A 357 22.48 5.60 4.69
C GLY A 357 21.68 5.99 3.44
N THR A 358 22.37 6.47 2.41
CA THR A 358 21.75 6.88 1.13
C THR A 358 22.30 6.05 -0.04
N ALA A 359 21.49 5.20 -0.65
CA ALA A 359 21.85 4.39 -1.81
C ALA A 359 21.05 4.82 -3.04
N VAL A 360 21.70 5.29 -4.11
CA VAL A 360 21.04 5.77 -5.33
C VAL A 360 21.69 5.17 -6.57
N GLY A 361 21.04 4.17 -7.17
CA GLY A 361 21.50 3.47 -8.37
C GLY A 361 21.05 2.01 -8.40
N HIS A 362 21.18 1.36 -9.57
CA HIS A 362 20.94 -0.09 -9.69
C HIS A 362 21.93 -0.86 -8.80
N ALA A 363 21.44 -1.64 -7.83
CA ALA A 363 22.26 -2.38 -6.87
C ALA A 363 23.29 -1.52 -6.10
N ALA A 364 23.04 -0.23 -5.91
CA ALA A 364 23.84 0.61 -5.01
C ALA A 364 23.67 0.13 -3.56
N ASN A 365 24.75 0.10 -2.78
CA ASN A 365 24.77 -0.43 -1.42
C ASN A 365 25.42 0.57 -0.45
N ALA A 366 24.61 1.25 0.37
CA ALA A 366 25.06 2.09 1.49
C ALA A 366 24.91 1.29 2.79
N ALA A 367 25.99 0.64 3.22
CA ALA A 367 26.02 -0.30 4.34
C ALA A 367 26.57 0.33 5.63
N GLY A 368 27.48 1.30 5.54
CA GLY A 368 28.01 2.01 6.70
C GLY A 368 27.02 3.03 7.28
N ALA A 369 27.10 3.31 8.59
CA ALA A 369 26.31 4.38 9.20
C ALA A 369 26.69 5.74 8.58
N TYR A 370 25.70 6.57 8.25
CA TYR A 370 25.89 7.85 7.54
C TYR A 370 26.59 7.72 6.17
N SER A 371 26.62 6.52 5.57
CA SER A 371 27.26 6.30 4.27
C SER A 371 26.38 6.73 3.08
N ALA A 372 27.02 7.09 1.97
CA ALA A 372 26.31 7.45 0.73
C ALA A 372 26.92 6.76 -0.49
N ALA A 373 26.10 6.00 -1.24
CA ALA A 373 26.48 5.24 -2.41
C ALA A 373 25.70 5.73 -3.65
N TYR A 374 26.38 6.41 -4.57
CA TYR A 374 25.79 7.01 -5.78
C TYR A 374 26.31 6.32 -7.05
N GLY A 375 25.45 5.59 -7.77
CA GLY A 375 25.78 4.92 -9.02
C GLY A 375 25.51 3.42 -8.99
N ALA A 376 25.48 2.80 -10.16
CA ALA A 376 25.18 1.37 -10.25
C ALA A 376 26.32 0.51 -9.63
N VAL A 377 25.94 -0.45 -8.80
CA VAL A 377 26.87 -1.36 -8.07
C VAL A 377 27.94 -0.61 -7.25
N CYS A 378 27.65 0.63 -6.84
CA CYS A 378 28.46 1.39 -5.90
C CYS A 378 28.33 0.80 -4.49
N TRP A 379 29.43 0.71 -3.74
CA TRP A 379 29.48 0.24 -2.36
C TRP A 379 30.07 1.33 -1.46
N ALA A 380 29.28 1.83 -0.51
CA ALA A 380 29.75 2.67 0.60
C ALA A 380 29.60 1.85 1.91
N GLY A 381 30.72 1.34 2.39
CA GLY A 381 30.81 0.29 3.41
C GLY A 381 31.20 0.81 4.79
N GLY A 382 32.14 1.74 4.87
CA GLY A 382 32.59 2.33 6.13
C GLY A 382 31.60 3.36 6.67
N ALA A 383 31.66 3.63 7.97
CA ALA A 383 30.94 4.74 8.59
C ALA A 383 31.37 6.07 7.95
N TYR A 384 30.43 6.98 7.71
CA TYR A 384 30.65 8.26 7.04
C TYR A 384 31.27 8.19 5.62
N SER A 385 31.34 7.00 5.01
CA SER A 385 31.94 6.81 3.68
C SER A 385 31.06 7.33 2.54
N THR A 386 31.68 7.85 1.48
CA THR A 386 30.99 8.29 0.26
C THR A 386 31.57 7.59 -0.97
N GLY A 387 30.78 6.72 -1.60
CA GLY A 387 31.04 6.15 -2.92
C GLY A 387 30.26 6.87 -4.02
N MET A 388 30.92 7.18 -5.14
CA MET A 388 30.27 7.75 -6.33
C MET A 388 30.87 7.22 -7.63
N GLY A 389 30.08 6.47 -8.39
CA GLY A 389 30.46 5.91 -9.69
C GLY A 389 30.20 4.41 -9.81
N TYR A 390 30.19 3.91 -11.05
CA TYR A 390 29.99 2.49 -11.35
C TYR A 390 31.10 1.63 -10.73
N TYR A 391 30.74 0.66 -9.87
CA TYR A 391 31.70 -0.13 -9.08
C TYR A 391 32.69 0.71 -8.22
N SER A 392 32.32 1.91 -7.77
CA SER A 392 33.11 2.60 -6.73
C SER A 392 32.95 1.89 -5.38
N VAL A 393 34.02 1.81 -4.61
CA VAL A 393 34.10 1.13 -3.31
C VAL A 393 34.73 2.06 -2.28
N ALA A 394 33.94 2.53 -1.31
CA ALA A 394 34.39 3.31 -0.17
C ALA A 394 34.23 2.43 1.09
N SER A 395 35.21 1.57 1.38
CA SER A 395 35.10 0.52 2.39
C SER A 395 35.70 0.88 3.76
N GLY A 396 36.67 1.80 3.81
CA GLY A 396 37.19 2.36 5.06
C GLY A 396 36.24 3.41 5.67
N ASP A 397 36.37 3.68 6.96
CA ASP A 397 35.62 4.74 7.63
C ASP A 397 36.12 6.13 7.17
N PHE A 398 35.21 7.11 7.12
CA PHE A 398 35.42 8.48 6.62
C PHE A 398 35.93 8.61 5.17
N THR A 399 35.90 7.51 4.39
CA THR A 399 36.46 7.47 3.02
C THR A 399 35.63 8.21 1.96
N VAL A 400 36.30 8.60 0.88
CA VAL A 400 35.69 9.15 -0.34
C VAL A 400 36.22 8.43 -1.57
N ALA A 401 35.39 7.65 -2.26
CA ALA A 401 35.72 6.98 -3.53
C ALA A 401 34.86 7.52 -4.68
N ILE A 402 35.44 8.34 -5.57
CA ILE A 402 34.74 9.00 -6.68
C ILE A 402 35.38 8.62 -8.02
N GLY A 403 34.66 7.82 -8.82
CA GLY A 403 35.09 7.36 -10.14
C GLY A 403 34.73 5.90 -10.40
N GLN A 404 34.65 5.50 -11.67
CA GLN A 404 34.39 4.11 -12.03
C GLN A 404 35.51 3.21 -11.50
N GLY A 405 35.18 2.20 -10.69
CA GLY A 405 36.18 1.31 -10.09
C GLY A 405 37.19 2.02 -9.17
N SER A 406 36.84 3.18 -8.59
CA SER A 406 37.64 3.80 -7.53
C SER A 406 37.51 3.00 -6.22
N GLU A 407 38.59 2.86 -5.46
CA GLU A 407 38.63 2.14 -4.19
C GLU A 407 39.30 2.99 -3.11
N ALA A 408 38.56 3.34 -2.06
CA ALA A 408 39.10 3.92 -0.84
C ALA A 408 38.87 2.93 0.31
N SER A 409 39.94 2.29 0.79
CA SER A 409 39.90 1.17 1.72
C SER A 409 40.69 1.38 3.02
N GLY A 410 41.60 2.37 3.08
CA GLY A 410 42.17 2.87 4.34
C GLY A 410 41.24 3.88 5.04
N GLU A 411 41.36 4.03 6.36
CA GLU A 411 40.61 5.03 7.13
C GLU A 411 40.96 6.46 6.66
N ASP A 412 39.99 7.38 6.59
CA ASP A 412 40.14 8.74 6.01
C ASP A 412 40.66 8.77 4.54
N GLY A 413 40.64 7.64 3.83
CA GLY A 413 41.17 7.50 2.47
C GLY A 413 40.37 8.23 1.39
N ILE A 414 41.07 8.91 0.47
CA ILE A 414 40.46 9.67 -0.65
C ILE A 414 40.92 9.09 -1.99
N ALA A 415 40.04 8.43 -2.73
CA ALA A 415 40.28 7.91 -4.08
C ALA A 415 39.41 8.65 -5.11
N ILE A 416 39.98 9.55 -5.92
CA ILE A 416 39.25 10.33 -6.93
C ILE A 416 39.84 10.09 -8.32
N GLY A 417 39.12 9.35 -9.15
CA GLY A 417 39.51 8.98 -10.51
C GLY A 417 39.11 7.56 -10.87
N GLN A 418 38.92 7.28 -12.16
CA GLN A 418 38.67 5.91 -12.64
C GLN A 418 39.85 5.00 -12.27
N GLY A 419 39.58 3.89 -11.58
CA GLY A 419 40.61 2.97 -11.09
C GLY A 419 41.58 3.53 -10.04
N SER A 420 41.27 4.66 -9.40
CA SER A 420 42.11 5.20 -8.31
C SER A 420 42.00 4.34 -7.04
N VAL A 421 43.08 4.17 -6.30
CA VAL A 421 43.15 3.32 -5.10
C VAL A 421 43.83 4.05 -3.94
N ALA A 422 43.09 4.29 -2.84
CA ALA A 422 43.60 4.82 -1.58
C ALA A 422 43.45 3.76 -0.48
N SER A 423 44.49 2.95 -0.28
CA SER A 423 44.45 1.76 0.59
C SER A 423 45.36 1.85 1.83
N GLY A 424 46.12 2.94 1.96
CA GLY A 424 46.75 3.31 3.23
C GLY A 424 45.83 4.23 4.03
N ASP A 425 45.93 4.20 5.36
CA ASP A 425 45.17 5.13 6.20
C ASP A 425 45.67 6.56 6.01
N LEU A 426 44.74 7.52 6.01
CA LEU A 426 44.95 8.94 5.75
C LEU A 426 45.64 9.20 4.40
N SER A 427 45.44 8.32 3.41
CA SER A 427 46.04 8.42 2.06
C SER A 427 45.12 9.09 1.03
N ALA A 428 45.72 9.69 0.00
CA ALA A 428 44.99 10.39 -1.06
C ALA A 428 45.51 10.00 -2.45
N ALA A 429 44.68 9.32 -3.24
CA ALA A 429 44.92 8.97 -4.64
C ALA A 429 44.00 9.79 -5.56
N THR A 430 44.57 10.69 -6.35
CA THR A 430 43.82 11.62 -7.21
C THR A 430 44.30 11.55 -8.66
N GLY A 431 43.52 10.91 -9.54
CA GLY A 431 43.85 10.70 -10.95
C GLY A 431 43.52 9.29 -11.43
N ASN A 432 43.37 9.13 -12.74
CA ASN A 432 43.11 7.83 -13.37
C ASN A 432 44.22 6.82 -13.03
N ALA A 433 43.87 5.67 -12.46
CA ALA A 433 44.81 4.64 -12.00
C ALA A 433 45.88 5.11 -11.00
N SER A 434 45.64 6.20 -10.26
CA SER A 434 46.53 6.62 -9.16
C SER A 434 46.43 5.67 -7.96
N SER A 435 47.52 5.45 -7.23
CA SER A 435 47.58 4.51 -6.11
C SER A 435 48.34 5.09 -4.92
N ALA A 436 47.67 5.24 -3.78
CA ALA A 436 48.23 5.70 -2.51
C ALA A 436 48.05 4.60 -1.46
N SER A 437 49.09 3.77 -1.29
CA SER A 437 49.04 2.54 -0.46
C SER A 437 49.92 2.59 0.78
N GLY A 438 50.63 3.69 1.02
CA GLY A 438 51.37 3.94 2.26
C GLY A 438 50.53 4.78 3.22
N HIS A 439 50.78 4.66 4.52
CA HIS A 439 50.10 5.47 5.53
C HIS A 439 50.47 6.95 5.35
N PHE A 440 49.51 7.87 5.41
CA PHE A 440 49.67 9.30 5.05
C PHE A 440 50.20 9.56 3.62
N SER A 441 50.12 8.62 2.67
CA SER A 441 50.71 8.84 1.33
C SER A 441 49.81 9.63 0.38
N THR A 442 50.40 10.35 -0.58
CA THR A 442 49.69 11.15 -1.58
C THR A 442 50.13 10.80 -2.99
N ALA A 443 49.22 10.30 -3.82
CA ALA A 443 49.41 10.07 -5.25
C ALA A 443 48.51 11.03 -6.05
N MET A 444 49.09 11.84 -6.94
CA MET A 444 48.36 12.79 -7.79
C MET A 444 48.82 12.72 -9.24
N GLY A 445 47.92 12.37 -10.14
CA GLY A 445 48.17 12.23 -11.58
C GLY A 445 47.94 10.81 -12.10
N HIS A 446 47.84 10.68 -13.43
CA HIS A 446 47.59 9.38 -14.08
C HIS A 446 48.70 8.36 -13.75
N SER A 447 48.32 7.19 -13.24
CA SER A 447 49.25 6.11 -12.86
C SER A 447 50.32 6.51 -11.84
N SER A 448 50.10 7.60 -11.08
CA SER A 448 50.97 7.99 -9.96
C SER A 448 50.89 6.95 -8.83
N THR A 449 52.01 6.62 -8.19
CA THR A 449 52.08 5.61 -7.12
C THR A 449 52.87 6.14 -5.92
N ALA A 450 52.22 6.24 -4.76
CA ALA A 450 52.79 6.61 -3.47
C ALA A 450 52.63 5.44 -2.49
N SER A 451 53.63 4.55 -2.45
CA SER A 451 53.59 3.28 -1.72
C SER A 451 54.43 3.24 -0.44
N GLY A 452 55.25 4.26 -0.19
CA GLY A 452 55.93 4.44 1.09
C GLY A 452 55.07 5.24 2.08
N ASP A 453 55.25 5.02 3.38
CA ASP A 453 54.61 5.84 4.41
C ASP A 453 55.10 7.29 4.32
N ASN A 454 54.20 8.26 4.49
CA ASN A 454 54.41 9.69 4.30
C ASN A 454 54.96 10.07 2.90
N SER A 455 54.86 9.19 1.89
CA SER A 455 55.39 9.46 0.55
C SER A 455 54.46 10.30 -0.32
N VAL A 456 55.03 11.06 -1.25
CA VAL A 456 54.30 11.97 -2.16
C VAL A 456 54.74 11.72 -3.60
N ALA A 457 53.82 11.26 -4.45
CA ALA A 457 54.01 11.07 -5.89
C ALA A 457 53.08 12.03 -6.66
N MET A 458 53.62 13.03 -7.33
CA MET A 458 52.85 14.00 -8.12
C MET A 458 53.35 14.10 -9.57
N GLY A 459 52.52 13.70 -10.52
CA GLY A 459 52.82 13.65 -11.94
C GLY A 459 52.46 12.30 -12.57
N GLN A 460 52.30 12.27 -13.89
CA GLN A 460 51.98 11.03 -14.61
C GLN A 460 53.15 10.03 -14.51
N ASP A 461 52.85 8.77 -14.14
CA ASP A 461 53.82 7.72 -13.79
C ASP A 461 54.84 8.11 -12.69
N SER A 462 54.53 9.08 -11.82
CA SER A 462 55.40 9.39 -10.67
C SER A 462 55.38 8.24 -9.65
N TYR A 463 56.53 7.92 -9.07
CA TYR A 463 56.70 6.73 -8.22
C TYR A 463 57.50 7.03 -6.95
N ALA A 464 56.81 7.22 -5.84
CA ALA A 464 57.39 7.37 -4.50
C ALA A 464 57.16 6.08 -3.70
N SER A 465 58.24 5.35 -3.39
CA SER A 465 58.15 3.98 -2.84
C SER A 465 58.94 3.74 -1.57
N ALA A 466 59.56 4.78 -1.04
CA ALA A 466 60.38 4.74 0.17
C ALA A 466 59.77 5.64 1.24
N VAL A 467 60.16 5.47 2.50
CA VAL A 467 59.54 6.19 3.61
C VAL A 467 59.88 7.68 3.52
N SER A 468 58.86 8.53 3.64
CA SER A 468 58.96 9.99 3.50
C SER A 468 59.61 10.45 2.18
N SER A 469 59.48 9.67 1.09
CA SER A 469 60.06 10.02 -0.22
C SER A 469 59.12 10.87 -1.08
N ILE A 470 59.70 11.75 -1.91
CA ILE A 470 58.95 12.75 -2.70
C ILE A 470 59.32 12.62 -4.18
N ALA A 471 58.40 12.20 -5.04
CA ALA A 471 58.56 12.15 -6.50
C ALA A 471 57.62 13.17 -7.16
N ILE A 472 58.14 14.30 -7.62
CA ILE A 472 57.35 15.36 -8.28
C ILE A 472 57.85 15.57 -9.71
N GLY A 473 57.05 15.12 -10.68
CA GLY A 473 57.36 15.19 -12.11
C GLY A 473 56.92 13.93 -12.85
N GLN A 474 56.70 14.05 -14.15
CA GLN A 474 56.32 12.91 -14.99
C GLN A 474 57.43 11.85 -15.01
N ASN A 475 57.12 10.58 -14.75
CA ASN A 475 58.12 9.50 -14.61
C ASN A 475 59.25 9.82 -13.59
N SER A 476 58.99 10.67 -12.59
CA SER A 476 59.94 10.88 -11.47
C SER A 476 59.88 9.71 -10.50
N LYS A 477 61.02 9.33 -9.91
CA LYS A 477 61.13 8.15 -9.05
C LYS A 477 61.95 8.43 -7.79
N ALA A 478 61.30 8.30 -6.63
CA ALA A 478 61.91 8.44 -5.31
C ALA A 478 61.82 7.11 -4.54
N SER A 479 62.90 6.33 -4.60
CA SER A 479 63.01 4.97 -4.06
C SER A 479 64.05 4.82 -2.94
N ASP A 480 64.54 5.96 -2.42
CA ASP A 480 65.42 6.03 -1.25
C ASP A 480 64.71 6.80 -0.14
N ASP A 481 64.88 6.37 1.12
CA ASP A 481 64.19 6.98 2.27
C ASP A 481 64.54 8.47 2.41
N PHE A 482 63.56 9.25 2.86
CA PHE A 482 63.62 10.71 3.09
C PHE A 482 64.07 11.54 1.86
N SER A 483 64.18 10.93 0.67
CA SER A 483 64.80 11.52 -0.51
C SER A 483 63.77 12.04 -1.51
N ALA A 484 64.17 13.03 -2.32
CA ALA A 484 63.28 13.71 -3.25
C ALA A 484 63.79 13.66 -4.70
N ALA A 485 62.93 13.30 -5.65
CA ALA A 485 63.14 13.43 -7.08
C ALA A 485 62.23 14.55 -7.64
N LEU A 486 62.82 15.67 -8.06
CA LEU A 486 62.09 16.83 -8.59
C LEU A 486 62.35 17.04 -10.07
N GLY A 487 61.28 17.21 -10.85
CA GLY A 487 61.28 17.30 -12.31
C GLY A 487 61.05 15.95 -13.00
N SER A 488 60.55 15.98 -14.22
CA SER A 488 60.28 14.75 -15.00
C SER A 488 61.53 13.91 -15.20
N LEU A 489 61.39 12.58 -15.13
CA LEU A 489 62.49 11.59 -15.27
C LEU A 489 63.61 11.75 -14.22
N SER A 490 63.41 12.51 -13.14
CA SER A 490 64.36 12.57 -12.03
C SER A 490 64.31 11.28 -11.20
N LEU A 491 65.47 10.81 -10.75
CA LEU A 491 65.64 9.55 -10.03
C LEU A 491 66.48 9.80 -8.77
N THR A 492 66.01 9.38 -7.59
CA THR A 492 66.83 9.40 -6.37
C THR A 492 67.95 8.35 -6.45
N ALA A 493 68.98 8.57 -5.64
CA ALA A 493 70.03 7.58 -5.39
C ALA A 493 70.46 7.66 -3.92
N PRO A 494 71.06 6.59 -3.36
CA PRO A 494 71.51 6.55 -1.98
C PRO A 494 72.42 7.73 -1.62
N ALA A 495 72.24 8.28 -0.42
CA ALA A 495 72.97 9.45 0.04
C ALA A 495 74.48 9.18 0.19
N VAL A 496 75.32 9.97 -0.49
CA VAL A 496 76.78 9.82 -0.44
C VAL A 496 77.37 10.77 0.60
N SER A 497 77.70 10.22 1.77
CA SER A 497 78.38 10.94 2.86
C SER A 497 79.84 11.27 2.48
N THR A 498 80.12 12.56 2.25
CA THR A 498 81.46 13.05 1.83
C THR A 498 82.11 13.83 2.96
N THR A 499 83.10 13.24 3.63
CA THR A 499 83.74 13.83 4.83
C THR A 499 84.76 14.92 4.54
N GLY A 500 85.24 15.01 3.31
CA GLY A 500 86.29 15.94 2.91
C GLY A 500 86.93 15.57 1.58
N MET A 501 88.03 16.24 1.25
CA MET A 501 88.88 15.93 0.10
C MET A 501 90.36 16.21 0.40
N THR A 502 91.26 15.67 -0.42
CA THR A 502 92.71 15.97 -0.35
C THR A 502 93.14 16.76 -1.58
N ILE A 503 93.76 17.92 -1.37
CA ILE A 503 94.35 18.75 -2.43
C ILE A 503 95.82 18.97 -2.08
N ASN A 504 96.74 18.63 -2.99
CA ASN A 504 98.20 18.73 -2.80
C ASN A 504 98.67 18.14 -1.45
N SER A 505 98.24 16.91 -1.14
CA SER A 505 98.52 16.19 0.11
C SER A 505 97.98 16.83 1.40
N LYS A 506 97.30 17.98 1.34
CA LYS A 506 96.58 18.57 2.47
C LYS A 506 95.12 18.10 2.47
N SER A 507 94.65 17.60 3.61
CA SER A 507 93.26 17.23 3.82
C SER A 507 92.42 18.45 4.18
N TYR A 508 91.19 18.51 3.65
CA TYR A 508 90.17 19.51 3.92
C TYR A 508 88.90 18.76 4.30
N MET A 509 88.37 19.01 5.50
CA MET A 509 87.13 18.42 5.97
C MET A 509 85.92 19.28 5.57
N PHE A 510 84.76 18.67 5.43
CA PHE A 510 83.51 19.37 5.09
C PHE A 510 82.48 19.31 6.23
N ALA A 511 81.72 20.39 6.39
CA ALA A 511 80.50 20.40 7.18
C ALA A 511 79.42 19.49 6.55
N GLY A 512 78.43 19.07 7.34
CA GLY A 512 77.31 18.25 6.84
C GLY A 512 77.70 16.85 6.33
N SER A 513 78.86 16.34 6.74
CA SER A 513 79.49 15.12 6.18
C SER A 513 78.70 13.81 6.31
N VAL A 514 77.65 13.77 7.14
CA VAL A 514 76.75 12.61 7.31
C VAL A 514 75.43 12.89 6.58
N ALA A 515 75.40 12.59 5.28
CA ALA A 515 74.21 12.72 4.45
C ALA A 515 73.20 11.61 4.77
N LYS A 516 71.92 11.98 4.97
CA LYS A 516 70.82 11.05 5.25
C LYS A 516 69.92 10.75 4.05
N ALA A 517 69.85 11.67 3.10
CA ALA A 517 68.96 11.65 1.95
C ALA A 517 69.55 12.45 0.79
N THR A 518 68.99 12.29 -0.40
CA THR A 518 69.39 13.03 -1.61
C THR A 518 68.21 13.80 -2.19
N LEU A 519 68.42 15.09 -2.52
CA LEU A 519 67.57 15.80 -3.46
C LEU A 519 68.14 15.61 -4.88
N SER A 520 67.46 14.82 -5.69
CA SER A 520 67.76 14.63 -7.10
C SER A 520 66.90 15.54 -7.98
N ILE A 521 67.55 16.31 -8.85
CA ILE A 521 66.91 17.13 -9.88
C ILE A 521 67.11 16.54 -11.29
N GLY A 522 67.50 15.27 -11.38
CA GLY A 522 67.89 14.64 -12.64
C GLY A 522 68.14 13.14 -12.53
N ASN A 523 68.89 12.61 -13.47
CA ASN A 523 69.14 11.18 -13.63
C ASN A 523 70.49 10.97 -14.34
N SER A 524 71.27 9.98 -13.92
CA SER A 524 72.53 9.56 -14.56
C SER A 524 72.43 8.25 -15.36
N ASN A 525 71.29 7.56 -15.31
CA ASN A 525 71.09 6.21 -15.82
C ASN A 525 70.35 6.21 -17.16
N GLY A 526 70.92 5.60 -18.21
CA GLY A 526 70.24 5.32 -19.49
C GLY A 526 69.82 6.56 -20.29
N ASN A 527 68.75 7.21 -19.85
CA ASN A 527 68.26 8.51 -20.33
C ASN A 527 68.70 9.61 -19.37
N ALA A 528 70.01 9.84 -19.27
CA ALA A 528 70.58 10.79 -18.32
C ALA A 528 70.08 12.23 -18.59
N ILE A 529 69.59 12.91 -17.55
CA ILE A 529 69.04 14.26 -17.59
C ILE A 529 69.66 15.04 -16.45
N PHE A 530 70.32 16.16 -16.78
CA PHE A 530 70.91 17.07 -15.81
C PHE A 530 70.16 18.41 -15.86
N ARG A 531 69.99 19.06 -14.72
CA ARG A 531 69.34 20.37 -14.60
C ARG A 531 70.26 21.36 -13.93
N THR A 532 70.16 22.62 -14.36
CA THR A 532 70.78 23.74 -13.65
C THR A 532 69.90 24.16 -12.47
N ILE A 533 70.54 24.64 -11.40
CA ILE A 533 69.87 25.38 -10.34
C ILE A 533 70.16 26.86 -10.61
N THR A 534 69.13 27.62 -10.95
CA THR A 534 69.23 29.05 -11.29
C THR A 534 68.63 29.91 -10.18
N ASN A 535 68.96 31.22 -10.18
CA ASN A 535 68.53 32.19 -9.16
C ASN A 535 68.97 31.84 -7.72
N LEU A 536 70.05 31.05 -7.57
CA LEU A 536 70.65 30.73 -6.29
C LEU A 536 71.42 31.93 -5.71
N ALA A 537 71.00 32.41 -4.53
CA ALA A 537 71.72 33.43 -3.77
C ALA A 537 73.12 32.93 -3.36
N ALA A 538 74.03 33.85 -3.00
CA ALA A 538 75.35 33.46 -2.51
C ALA A 538 75.23 32.84 -1.10
N GLY A 539 75.71 31.61 -0.93
CA GLY A 539 75.74 30.93 0.38
C GLY A 539 76.84 31.48 1.29
N ARG A 540 76.80 31.16 2.59
CA ARG A 540 77.92 31.44 3.50
C ARG A 540 79.14 30.58 3.13
N VAL A 541 80.33 31.14 3.29
CA VAL A 541 81.61 30.46 2.98
C VAL A 541 82.47 30.45 4.24
N ASP A 542 82.23 29.47 5.09
CA ASP A 542 82.96 29.20 6.33
C ASP A 542 82.98 27.68 6.61
N GLU A 543 83.79 27.24 7.58
CA GLU A 543 84.00 25.81 7.88
C GLU A 543 82.76 25.06 8.39
N SER A 544 81.69 25.78 8.79
CA SER A 544 80.44 25.22 9.30
C SER A 544 79.28 25.29 8.29
N SER A 545 79.45 26.00 7.18
CA SER A 545 78.38 26.25 6.21
C SER A 545 77.96 24.98 5.46
N THR A 546 76.64 24.80 5.36
CA THR A 546 76.00 23.80 4.50
C THR A 546 75.16 24.46 3.39
N ASP A 547 75.42 25.74 3.09
CA ASP A 547 74.72 26.46 2.04
C ASP A 547 75.25 26.07 0.65
N ALA A 548 74.37 26.04 -0.35
CA ALA A 548 74.80 25.83 -1.73
C ALA A 548 75.58 27.07 -2.25
N VAL A 549 76.73 26.82 -2.89
CA VAL A 549 77.60 27.87 -3.44
C VAL A 549 77.20 28.18 -4.89
N ASN A 550 77.06 29.46 -5.23
CA ASN A 550 76.73 29.89 -6.59
C ASN A 550 77.97 30.24 -7.44
N GLY A 551 77.79 30.38 -8.75
CA GLY A 551 78.89 30.64 -9.69
C GLY A 551 79.65 31.96 -9.47
N SER A 552 79.05 32.96 -8.83
CA SER A 552 79.74 34.24 -8.54
C SER A 552 80.78 34.11 -7.43
N GLN A 553 80.53 33.23 -6.46
CA GLN A 553 81.45 32.94 -5.37
C GLN A 553 82.67 32.14 -5.87
N LEU A 554 82.42 31.14 -6.72
CA LEU A 554 83.50 30.42 -7.39
C LEU A 554 84.32 31.35 -8.30
N SER A 555 83.67 32.26 -9.03
CA SER A 555 84.36 33.28 -9.83
C SER A 555 85.22 34.22 -8.98
N ALA A 556 84.76 34.60 -7.78
CA ALA A 556 85.55 35.41 -6.85
C ALA A 556 86.80 34.67 -6.35
N LEU A 557 86.68 33.36 -6.03
CA LEU A 557 87.82 32.52 -5.65
C LEU A 557 88.82 32.35 -6.81
N VAL A 558 88.34 32.10 -8.04
CA VAL A 558 89.20 31.99 -9.23
C VAL A 558 90.01 33.28 -9.43
N LYS A 559 89.37 34.45 -9.37
CA LYS A 559 90.05 35.76 -9.47
C LYS A 559 91.11 35.96 -8.38
N ALA A 560 90.88 35.46 -7.16
CA ALA A 560 91.86 35.52 -6.08
C ALA A 560 93.07 34.62 -6.35
N ILE A 561 92.87 33.42 -6.92
CA ILE A 561 93.96 32.50 -7.32
C ILE A 561 94.75 33.07 -8.50
N GLU A 562 94.08 33.63 -9.51
CA GLU A 562 94.73 34.31 -10.64
C GLU A 562 95.61 35.48 -10.15
N SER A 563 95.11 36.27 -9.20
CA SER A 563 95.89 37.35 -8.56
C SER A 563 97.10 36.82 -7.78
N LEU A 564 97.00 35.68 -7.12
CA LEU A 564 98.12 35.03 -6.43
C LEU A 564 99.20 34.55 -7.42
N ASN A 565 98.79 33.90 -8.52
CA ASN A 565 99.72 33.45 -9.56
C ASN A 565 100.46 34.63 -10.21
N ALA A 566 99.74 35.70 -10.56
CA ALA A 566 100.35 36.91 -11.12
C ALA A 566 101.38 37.57 -10.18
N ARG A 567 101.21 37.44 -8.85
CA ARG A 567 102.20 37.88 -7.86
C ARG A 567 103.40 36.92 -7.75
N LEU A 568 103.18 35.61 -7.92
CA LEU A 568 104.25 34.61 -7.93
C LEU A 568 105.18 34.81 -9.14
N ASP A 569 104.62 35.08 -10.31
CA ASP A 569 105.36 35.39 -11.54
C ASP A 569 106.18 36.68 -11.46
N GLN A 570 105.80 37.61 -10.56
CA GLN A 570 106.57 38.82 -10.27
C GLN A 570 107.68 38.59 -9.23
N LEU A 571 107.55 37.57 -8.38
CA LEU A 571 108.56 37.14 -7.39
C LEU A 571 109.66 36.27 -8.02
N ASN A 572 109.39 35.66 -9.17
CA ASN A 572 110.33 34.87 -9.96
C ASN A 572 111.12 35.73 -11.00
N LYS A 573 111.12 37.06 -10.84
CA LYS A 573 111.87 38.04 -11.65
C LYS A 573 112.75 38.90 -10.76
#